data_AF-A0A0G0MX00-F1
#
_entry.id   AF-A0A0G0MX00-F1
#
_cell.length_a   1.000
_cell.length_b   1.000
_cell.length_c   1.000
_cell.angle_alpha   90.00
_cell.angle_beta   90.00
_cell.angle_gamma   90.00
#
_symmetry.space_group_name_H-M   'P 1'
#
loop_
_entity.id
_entity.type
_entity.pdbx_description
1 polymer ?
#
loop_
_entity_poly.entity_id
_entity_poly.type
_entity_poly.pdbx_seq_one_letter_code
_entity_poly.pdbx_strand_id
1 'polypeptide(L)'
;MDNPEQNTTKNQTQNSTQNPTQNFEKSLHEKFVFYGKNVREWTRKCTLLLPEIEKREIWKKHGFANIYEYARILAGMSTNAVSAALWTMRKTENKPELRQIIEEKGISAVRPIANLATPETDKFWAEKAREMSGHTLETYALAARQKPLLHHKFKV
;
A
#
# COMPACT_ATOMS: atom_id res chain seq x y z
N MET A 1 24.84 26.74 62.49
CA MET A 1 23.63 26.18 63.10
C MET A 1 22.46 26.52 62.20
N ASP A 2 22.08 25.51 61.44
CA ASP A 2 20.71 25.09 61.12
C ASP A 2 19.67 26.13 60.67
N ASN A 3 19.27 25.95 59.42
CA ASN A 3 17.97 26.30 58.84
C ASN A 3 16.85 25.47 59.50
N PRO A 4 15.62 25.98 59.67
CA PRO A 4 14.54 25.71 58.68
C PRO A 4 13.59 26.93 58.54
N GLU A 5 12.88 27.18 57.43
CA GLU A 5 11.64 26.56 56.95
C GLU A 5 11.35 27.19 55.55
N GLN A 6 11.17 26.39 54.49
CA GLN A 6 9.87 26.09 53.84
C GLN A 6 8.99 27.32 53.51
N ASN A 7 8.34 27.49 52.36
CA ASN A 7 8.21 26.82 51.07
C ASN A 7 7.28 27.73 50.24
N THR A 8 7.13 27.41 48.95
CA THR A 8 5.95 27.70 48.12
C THR A 8 5.67 29.16 47.74
N THR A 9 6.00 29.52 46.50
CA THR A 9 4.96 29.93 45.54
C THR A 9 5.37 29.53 44.13
N LYS A 10 4.50 28.69 43.55
CA LYS A 10 4.47 28.25 42.15
C LYS A 10 4.39 29.48 41.24
N ASN A 11 5.02 29.40 40.06
CA ASN A 11 4.31 29.57 38.79
C ASN A 11 5.28 29.27 37.64
N GLN A 12 5.32 27.98 37.30
CA GLN A 12 5.59 27.56 35.94
C GLN A 12 4.40 28.01 35.07
N THR A 13 4.45 29.25 34.62
CA THR A 13 3.64 29.69 33.47
C THR A 13 4.57 29.71 32.27
N GLN A 14 4.91 28.53 31.76
CA GLN A 14 5.45 28.42 30.41
C GLN A 14 4.31 28.68 29.44
N ASN A 15 4.06 29.97 29.19
CA ASN A 15 3.27 30.46 28.08
C ASN A 15 3.93 30.00 26.78
N SER A 16 3.49 28.84 26.29
CA SER A 16 3.75 28.39 24.93
C SER A 16 2.80 29.13 24.00
N THR A 17 3.01 30.43 23.83
CA THR A 17 2.37 31.22 22.78
C THR A 17 2.96 30.76 21.45
N GLN A 18 2.42 29.67 20.88
CA GLN A 18 2.82 29.23 19.55
C GLN A 18 2.50 30.35 18.57
N ASN A 19 3.54 30.85 17.88
CA ASN A 19 3.43 31.91 16.89
C ASN A 19 2.36 31.55 15.84
N PRO A 20 1.48 32.49 15.43
CA PRO A 20 0.40 32.21 14.46
C PRO A 20 0.89 31.53 13.17
N THR A 21 2.09 31.89 12.71
CA THR A 21 2.75 31.30 11.54
C THR A 21 3.09 29.82 11.73
N GLN A 22 3.59 29.44 12.91
CA GLN A 22 3.94 28.05 13.23
C GLN A 22 2.69 27.16 13.31
N ASN A 23 1.59 27.70 13.85
CA ASN A 23 0.30 27.01 13.87
C ASN A 23 -0.28 26.83 12.45
N PHE A 24 -0.08 27.81 11.56
CA PHE A 24 -0.51 27.73 10.17
C PHE A 24 0.30 26.70 9.36
N GLU A 25 1.63 26.71 9.47
CA GLU A 25 2.51 25.72 8.80
C GLU A 25 2.19 24.28 9.23
N LYS A 26 1.99 24.07 10.55
CA LYS A 26 1.59 22.76 11.08
C LYS A 26 0.23 22.32 10.52
N SER A 27 -0.76 23.22 10.49
CA SER A 27 -2.08 22.92 9.91
C SER A 27 -2.01 22.57 8.42
N LEU A 28 -1.18 23.28 7.65
CA LEU A 28 -0.98 22.99 6.24
C LEU A 28 -0.35 21.62 6.02
N HIS A 29 0.68 21.29 6.80
CA HIS A 29 1.32 19.97 6.78
C HIS A 29 0.32 18.85 7.10
N GLU A 30 -0.46 19.02 8.17
CA GLU A 30 -1.47 18.02 8.59
C GLU A 30 -2.52 17.79 7.49
N LYS A 31 -3.03 18.85 6.86
CA LYS A 31 -3.95 18.75 5.73
C LYS A 31 -3.32 18.05 4.53
N PHE A 32 -2.08 18.41 4.18
CA PHE A 32 -1.36 17.79 3.07
C PHE A 32 -1.15 16.29 3.30
N VAL A 33 -0.71 15.90 4.50
CA VAL A 33 -0.54 14.49 4.88
C VAL A 33 -1.88 13.76 4.85
N PHE A 34 -2.95 14.37 5.34
CA PHE A 34 -4.29 13.81 5.31
C PHE A 34 -4.75 13.55 3.87
N TYR A 35 -4.68 14.55 2.99
CA TYR A 35 -5.08 14.37 1.58
C TYR A 35 -4.17 13.37 0.86
N GLY A 36 -2.86 13.41 1.09
CA GLY A 36 -1.91 12.47 0.49
C GLY A 36 -2.19 11.01 0.88
N LYS A 37 -2.50 10.75 2.16
CA LYS A 37 -2.91 9.41 2.63
C LYS A 37 -4.21 8.96 1.96
N ASN A 38 -5.19 9.84 1.85
CA ASN A 38 -6.45 9.55 1.17
C ASN A 38 -6.22 9.23 -0.31
N VAL A 39 -5.40 10.00 -1.04
CA VAL A 39 -5.08 9.73 -2.46
C VAL A 39 -4.56 8.31 -2.64
N ARG A 40 -3.66 7.84 -1.77
CA ARG A 40 -3.14 6.47 -1.83
C ARG A 40 -4.24 5.43 -1.61
N GLU A 41 -5.11 5.63 -0.63
CA GLU A 41 -6.22 4.71 -0.36
C GLU A 41 -7.22 4.67 -1.52
N TRP A 42 -7.64 5.83 -2.02
CA TRP A 42 -8.58 5.94 -3.15
C TRP A 42 -7.99 5.36 -4.42
N THR A 43 -6.72 5.64 -4.73
CA THR A 43 -6.01 5.04 -5.87
C THR A 43 -5.99 3.52 -5.78
N ARG A 44 -5.75 2.96 -4.59
CA ARG A 44 -5.81 1.51 -4.37
C ARG A 44 -7.21 0.96 -4.65
N LYS A 45 -8.27 1.62 -4.15
CA LYS A 45 -9.65 1.22 -4.44
C LYS A 45 -9.94 1.25 -5.95
N CYS A 46 -9.55 2.31 -6.66
CA CYS A 46 -9.66 2.38 -8.12
C CYS A 46 -8.91 1.23 -8.82
N THR A 47 -7.69 0.93 -8.35
CA THR A 47 -6.85 -0.14 -8.88
C THR A 47 -7.55 -1.50 -8.81
N LEU A 48 -8.24 -1.78 -7.70
CA LEU A 48 -8.98 -3.04 -7.50
C LEU A 48 -10.19 -3.20 -8.44
N LEU A 49 -10.75 -2.09 -8.93
CA LEU A 49 -11.90 -2.09 -9.85
C LEU A 49 -11.50 -2.30 -11.31
N LEU A 50 -10.24 -2.01 -11.69
CA LEU A 50 -9.77 -2.06 -13.08
C LEU A 50 -10.04 -3.40 -13.79
N PRO A 51 -9.85 -4.59 -13.17
CA PRO A 51 -10.12 -5.86 -13.85
C PRO A 51 -11.57 -6.02 -14.27
N GLU A 52 -12.53 -5.65 -13.41
CA GLU A 52 -13.96 -5.73 -13.74
C GLU A 52 -14.39 -4.65 -14.73
N ILE A 53 -13.81 -3.45 -14.64
CA ILE A 53 -13.99 -2.36 -15.62
C ILE A 53 -13.53 -2.81 -17.00
N GLU A 54 -12.37 -3.46 -17.08
CA GLU A 54 -11.82 -3.96 -18.34
C GLU A 54 -12.68 -5.09 -18.91
N LYS A 55 -12.99 -6.10 -18.08
CA LYS A 55 -13.79 -7.26 -18.48
C LYS A 55 -15.16 -6.89 -19.04
N ARG A 56 -15.76 -5.81 -18.55
CA ARG A 56 -17.11 -5.34 -18.93
C ARG A 56 -17.09 -4.19 -19.93
N GLU A 57 -15.91 -3.78 -20.38
CA GLU A 57 -15.68 -2.62 -21.24
C GLU A 57 -16.42 -1.36 -20.72
N ILE A 58 -16.44 -1.13 -19.40
CA ILE A 58 -17.19 -0.01 -18.80
C ILE A 58 -16.68 1.33 -19.37
N TRP A 59 -15.37 1.44 -19.59
CA TRP A 59 -14.76 2.63 -20.19
C TRP A 59 -15.39 2.99 -21.55
N LYS A 60 -15.75 2.00 -22.36
CA LYS A 60 -16.36 2.20 -23.69
C LYS A 60 -17.76 2.78 -23.59
N LYS A 61 -18.53 2.33 -22.60
CA LYS A 61 -19.90 2.82 -22.32
C LYS A 61 -19.92 4.28 -21.87
N HIS A 62 -18.80 4.77 -21.35
CA HIS A 62 -18.60 6.16 -20.96
C HIS A 62 -17.83 6.98 -22.02
N GLY A 63 -17.63 6.45 -23.23
CA GLY A 63 -17.07 7.21 -24.35
C GLY A 63 -15.54 7.35 -24.34
N PHE A 64 -14.83 6.60 -23.51
CA PHE A 64 -13.36 6.59 -23.54
C PHE A 64 -12.85 5.65 -24.62
N ALA A 65 -11.68 5.94 -25.20
CA ALA A 65 -11.09 5.12 -26.25
C ALA A 65 -10.53 3.80 -25.74
N ASN A 66 -10.05 3.76 -24.49
CA ASN A 66 -9.51 2.58 -23.83
C ASN A 66 -9.43 2.76 -22.31
N ILE A 67 -9.11 1.68 -21.59
CA ILE A 67 -8.97 1.69 -20.13
C ILE A 67 -7.86 2.59 -19.60
N TYR A 68 -6.78 2.80 -20.36
CA TYR A 68 -5.69 3.67 -19.95
C TYR A 68 -6.11 5.12 -19.92
N GLU A 69 -6.82 5.57 -20.96
CA GLU A 69 -7.41 6.90 -20.99
C GLU A 69 -8.42 7.09 -19.87
N TYR A 70 -9.32 6.11 -19.68
CA TYR A 70 -10.31 6.10 -18.61
C TYR A 70 -9.66 6.29 -17.23
N ALA A 71 -8.67 5.47 -16.90
CA ALA A 71 -8.01 5.50 -15.59
C ALA A 71 -7.14 6.75 -15.41
N ARG A 72 -6.51 7.26 -16.48
CA ARG A 72 -5.74 8.50 -16.45
C ARG A 72 -6.63 9.70 -16.17
N ILE A 73 -7.73 9.84 -16.90
CA ILE A 73 -8.63 11.00 -16.80
C ILE A 73 -9.38 10.98 -15.47
N LEU A 74 -9.92 9.83 -15.06
CA LEU A 74 -10.80 9.76 -13.88
C LEU A 74 -10.07 9.52 -12.56
N ALA A 75 -8.93 8.82 -12.58
CA ALA A 75 -8.22 8.42 -11.38
C ALA A 75 -6.76 8.90 -11.34
N GLY A 76 -6.30 9.69 -12.31
CA GLY A 76 -4.93 10.18 -12.38
C GLY A 76 -3.88 9.07 -12.52
N MET A 77 -4.28 7.87 -12.94
CA MET A 77 -3.39 6.71 -12.99
C MET A 77 -2.51 6.75 -14.25
N SER A 78 -1.22 6.46 -14.10
CA SER A 78 -0.32 6.31 -15.24
C SER A 78 -0.58 5.00 -15.99
N THR A 79 -0.24 4.95 -17.28
CA THR A 79 -0.31 3.73 -18.09
C THR A 79 0.41 2.56 -17.43
N ASN A 80 1.57 2.81 -16.83
CA ASN A 80 2.35 1.78 -16.12
C ASN A 80 1.60 1.25 -14.89
N ALA A 81 0.93 2.11 -14.13
CA ALA A 81 0.13 1.70 -12.97
C ALA A 81 -1.06 0.83 -13.41
N VAL A 82 -1.76 1.21 -14.48
CA VAL A 82 -2.89 0.45 -15.03
C VAL A 82 -2.42 -0.92 -15.54
N SER A 83 -1.35 -0.96 -16.34
CA SER A 83 -0.78 -2.22 -16.84
C SER A 83 -0.33 -3.13 -15.70
N ALA A 84 0.35 -2.58 -14.68
CA ALA A 84 0.78 -3.35 -13.51
C ALA A 84 -0.42 -3.90 -12.73
N ALA A 85 -1.49 -3.13 -12.59
CA ALA A 85 -2.71 -3.55 -11.92
C ALA A 85 -3.38 -4.71 -12.65
N LEU A 86 -3.69 -4.54 -13.94
CA LEU A 86 -4.35 -5.55 -14.76
C LEU A 86 -3.53 -6.83 -14.83
N TRP A 87 -2.22 -6.72 -15.00
CA TRP A 87 -1.32 -7.87 -15.01
C TRP A 87 -1.29 -8.60 -13.66
N THR A 88 -1.11 -7.87 -12.55
CA THR A 88 -1.00 -8.46 -11.21
C THR A 88 -2.30 -9.16 -10.83
N MET A 89 -3.44 -8.49 -11.03
CA MET A 89 -4.76 -9.03 -10.69
C MET A 89 -5.07 -10.30 -11.50
N ARG A 90 -4.67 -10.36 -12.78
CA ARG A 90 -4.78 -11.57 -13.60
C ARG A 90 -3.91 -12.70 -13.05
N LYS A 91 -2.68 -12.39 -12.62
CA LYS A 91 -1.75 -13.39 -12.07
C LYS A 91 -2.18 -13.93 -10.71
N THR A 92 -2.98 -13.18 -9.97
CA THR A 92 -3.49 -13.59 -8.64
C THR A 92 -4.96 -13.99 -8.65
N GLU A 93 -5.58 -14.20 -9.83
CA GLU A 93 -7.00 -14.52 -9.93
C GLU A 93 -7.37 -15.82 -9.19
N ASN A 94 -6.50 -16.83 -9.27
CA ASN A 94 -6.65 -18.12 -8.59
C ASN A 94 -5.86 -18.22 -7.27
N LYS A 95 -5.56 -17.09 -6.64
CA LYS A 95 -4.69 -16.96 -5.45
C LYS A 95 -5.35 -16.04 -4.42
N PRO A 96 -6.39 -16.51 -3.72
CA PRO A 96 -7.18 -15.69 -2.81
C PRO A 96 -6.36 -15.03 -1.69
N GLU A 97 -5.33 -15.70 -1.15
CA GLU A 97 -4.51 -15.14 -0.07
C GLU A 97 -3.68 -13.95 -0.57
N LEU A 98 -3.05 -14.07 -1.75
CA LEU A 98 -2.39 -12.93 -2.38
C LEU A 98 -3.36 -11.80 -2.75
N ARG A 99 -4.60 -12.13 -3.11
CA ARG A 99 -5.62 -11.10 -3.39
C ARG A 99 -5.94 -10.28 -2.14
N GLN A 100 -6.03 -10.91 -0.97
CA GLN A 100 -6.18 -10.20 0.30
C GLN A 100 -4.99 -9.25 0.57
N ILE A 101 -3.76 -9.69 0.28
CA ILE A 101 -2.59 -8.81 0.42
C ILE A 101 -2.66 -7.59 -0.51
N ILE A 102 -3.16 -7.75 -1.74
CA ILE A 102 -3.36 -6.63 -2.67
C ILE A 102 -4.38 -5.64 -2.08
N GLU A 103 -5.48 -6.13 -1.51
CA GLU A 103 -6.49 -5.30 -0.89
C GLU A 103 -5.93 -4.54 0.32
N GLU A 104 -5.11 -5.18 1.14
CA GLU A 104 -4.55 -4.60 2.37
C GLU A 104 -3.34 -3.67 2.13
N LYS A 105 -2.45 -4.01 1.20
CA LYS A 105 -1.15 -3.33 1.02
C LYS A 105 -0.95 -2.73 -0.38
N GLY A 106 -1.75 -3.13 -1.35
CA GLY A 106 -1.64 -2.73 -2.75
C GLY A 106 -0.85 -3.70 -3.61
N ILE A 107 -0.96 -3.54 -4.93
CA ILE A 107 -0.38 -4.44 -5.94
C ILE A 107 1.15 -4.60 -5.83
N SER A 108 1.86 -3.59 -5.35
CA SER A 108 3.32 -3.62 -5.24
C SER A 108 3.83 -4.64 -4.23
N ALA A 109 3.02 -5.02 -3.24
CA ALA A 109 3.38 -5.99 -2.21
C ALA A 109 3.50 -7.42 -2.77
N VAL A 110 2.79 -7.73 -3.85
CA VAL A 110 2.74 -9.08 -4.44
C VAL A 110 3.43 -9.15 -5.81
N ARG A 111 3.67 -8.00 -6.46
CA ARG A 111 4.25 -7.96 -7.81
C ARG A 111 5.53 -8.81 -8.00
N PRO A 112 6.49 -8.84 -7.05
CA PRO A 112 7.72 -9.63 -7.22
C PRO A 112 7.47 -11.15 -7.28
N ILE A 113 6.41 -11.61 -6.61
CA ILE A 113 6.08 -13.03 -6.42
C ILE A 113 4.92 -13.50 -7.29
N ALA A 114 4.21 -12.60 -7.98
CA ALA A 114 3.01 -12.92 -8.75
C ALA A 114 3.20 -13.99 -9.84
N ASN A 115 4.41 -14.10 -10.42
CA ASN A 115 4.77 -15.15 -11.38
C ASN A 115 5.30 -16.44 -10.72
N LEU A 116 5.76 -16.36 -9.47
CA LEU A 116 6.38 -17.48 -8.75
C LEU A 116 5.35 -18.25 -7.93
N ALA A 117 4.38 -17.55 -7.36
CA ALA A 117 3.29 -18.15 -6.63
C ALA A 117 2.43 -19.02 -7.55
N THR A 118 2.03 -20.16 -7.02
CA THR A 118 1.03 -21.07 -7.58
C THR A 118 -0.16 -21.14 -6.62
N PRO A 119 -1.31 -21.70 -7.00
CA PRO A 119 -2.41 -21.91 -6.06
C PRO A 119 -2.00 -22.68 -4.80
N GLU A 120 -1.12 -23.67 -4.93
CA GLU A 120 -0.64 -24.52 -3.82
C GLU A 120 0.30 -23.77 -2.88
N THR A 121 0.99 -22.73 -3.38
CA THR A 121 1.94 -21.92 -2.62
C THR A 121 1.40 -20.53 -2.28
N ASP A 122 0.12 -20.25 -2.58
CA ASP A 122 -0.53 -18.96 -2.38
C ASP A 122 -0.38 -18.45 -0.94
N LYS A 123 -0.80 -19.29 0.03
CA LYS A 123 -0.69 -18.99 1.45
C LYS A 123 0.73 -18.68 1.90
N PHE A 124 1.70 -19.51 1.51
CA PHE A 124 3.11 -19.32 1.84
C PHE A 124 3.62 -17.96 1.35
N TRP A 125 3.32 -17.62 0.10
CA TRP A 125 3.76 -16.36 -0.49
C TRP A 125 3.04 -15.15 0.09
N ALA A 126 1.76 -15.29 0.46
CA ALA A 126 1.00 -14.25 1.14
C ALA A 126 1.54 -13.95 2.54
N GLU A 127 1.92 -14.98 3.31
CA GLU A 127 2.59 -14.82 4.60
C GLU A 127 3.90 -14.05 4.44
N LYS A 128 4.73 -14.40 3.45
CA LYS A 128 5.98 -13.67 3.18
C LYS A 128 5.75 -12.23 2.74
N ALA A 129 4.74 -11.95 1.93
CA ALA A 129 4.37 -10.57 1.56
C ALA A 129 3.79 -9.77 2.74
N ARG A 130 3.25 -10.46 3.75
CA ARG A 130 2.77 -9.83 4.99
C ARG A 130 3.94 -9.43 5.90
N GLU A 131 4.95 -10.27 6.01
CA GLU A 131 6.12 -10.07 6.88
C GLU A 131 7.19 -9.16 6.28
N MET A 132 7.48 -9.30 4.98
CA MET A 132 8.66 -8.70 4.34
C MET A 132 8.34 -7.36 3.65
N SER A 133 9.37 -6.50 3.56
CA SER A 133 9.33 -5.36 2.65
C SER A 133 9.33 -5.83 1.19
N GLY A 134 8.81 -5.01 0.27
CA GLY A 134 8.78 -5.38 -1.15
C GLY A 134 10.15 -5.72 -1.74
N HIS A 135 11.20 -4.98 -1.35
CA HIS A 135 12.57 -5.25 -1.80
C HIS A 135 13.13 -6.56 -1.22
N THR A 136 12.91 -6.80 0.08
CA THR A 136 13.32 -8.06 0.73
C THR A 136 12.62 -9.26 0.09
N LEU A 137 11.33 -9.14 -0.20
CA LEU A 137 10.53 -10.17 -0.85
C LEU A 137 11.03 -10.45 -2.27
N GLU A 138 11.40 -9.41 -3.03
CA GLU A 138 11.98 -9.55 -4.36
C GLU A 138 13.30 -10.34 -4.32
N THR A 139 14.23 -9.97 -3.43
CA THR A 139 15.49 -10.69 -3.23
C THR A 139 15.26 -12.15 -2.83
N TYR A 140 14.32 -12.41 -1.91
CA TYR A 140 13.95 -13.75 -1.50
C TYR A 140 13.35 -14.58 -2.66
N ALA A 141 12.46 -13.97 -3.45
CA ALA A 141 11.86 -14.60 -4.62
C ALA A 141 12.89 -14.95 -5.70
N LEU A 142 13.90 -14.09 -5.91
CA LEU A 142 15.00 -14.36 -6.84
C LEU A 142 15.83 -15.56 -6.37
N ALA A 143 16.15 -15.66 -5.08
CA ALA A 143 16.86 -16.80 -4.53
C ALA A 143 16.07 -18.11 -4.69
N ALA A 144 14.76 -18.07 -4.45
CA ALA A 144 13.86 -19.22 -4.62
C ALA A 144 13.69 -19.69 -6.08
N ARG A 145 14.00 -18.83 -7.08
CA ARG A 145 14.03 -19.22 -8.50
C ARG A 145 15.31 -19.95 -8.88
N GLN A 146 16.44 -19.59 -8.25
CA GLN A 146 17.76 -20.15 -8.56
C GLN A 146 18.00 -21.50 -7.86
N LYS A 147 17.39 -21.69 -6.68
CA LYS A 147 17.29 -22.99 -6.03
C LYS A 147 15.82 -23.37 -6.01
N PRO A 148 15.35 -24.30 -6.88
CA PRO A 148 14.00 -24.84 -6.69
C PRO A 148 13.95 -25.32 -5.25
N LEU A 149 12.96 -24.85 -4.49
CA LEU A 149 12.78 -25.21 -3.09
C LEU A 149 12.55 -26.72 -3.01
N LEU A 150 13.64 -27.48 -3.02
CA LEU A 150 13.66 -28.91 -2.82
C LEU A 150 13.25 -29.15 -1.36
N HIS A 151 12.08 -29.76 -1.22
CA HIS A 151 11.66 -30.52 -0.04
C HIS A 151 11.79 -29.80 1.32
N HIS A 152 10.83 -28.94 1.63
CA HIS A 152 10.37 -28.85 3.02
C HIS A 152 8.84 -28.78 3.11
N LYS A 153 8.27 -29.97 3.30
CA LYS A 153 6.98 -30.25 3.97
C LYS A 153 5.73 -29.55 3.44
N PHE A 154 5.20 -30.06 2.34
CA PHE A 154 3.74 -30.23 2.19
C PHE A 154 3.45 -31.74 2.23
N LYS A 155 3.50 -32.33 3.43
CA LYS A 155 2.83 -33.61 3.71
C LYS A 155 1.61 -33.24 4.55
N VAL A 156 0.44 -33.54 3.99
CA VAL A 156 -0.86 -33.61 4.68
C VAL A 156 -0.77 -34.62 5.81
#